data_AF-Q95I84-F1
#
_entry.id   AF-Q95I84-F1
#
_cell.length_a   1.000
_cell.length_b   1.000
_cell.length_c   1.000
_cell.angle_alpha   90.00
_cell.angle_beta   90.00
_cell.angle_gamma   90.00
#
_symmetry.space_group_name_H-M   'P 1'
#
loop_
_entity.id
_entity.type
_entity.pdbx_description
1 polymer ?
#
loop_
_entity_poly.entity_id
_entity_poly.type
_entity_poly.pdbx_seq_one_letter_code
_entity_poly.pdbx_strand_id
1 'polypeptide(L)' 'FSGVPNFPEFVSVGLVDDVEISRYDSNTKREQPKQDWMSRVTEDDPQFWQRETEILMGHQQAFKANIEIV' A
#
# COMPACT_ATOMS: atom_id res chain seq x y z
N PHE A 1 5.78 13.57 -8.65
CA PHE A 1 5.34 14.31 -7.46
C PHE A 1 3.83 14.50 -7.52
N SER A 2 3.10 14.25 -6.44
CA SER A 2 1.63 14.35 -6.40
C SER A 2 1.11 15.80 -6.59
N GLY A 3 1.97 16.81 -6.45
CA GLY A 3 1.59 18.23 -6.54
C GLY A 3 0.75 18.72 -5.37
N VAL A 4 0.37 17.82 -4.45
CA VAL A 4 -0.43 18.12 -3.26
C VAL A 4 0.48 18.16 -2.03
N PRO A 5 0.55 19.30 -1.31
CA PRO A 5 1.36 19.40 -0.11
C PRO A 5 1.00 18.31 0.91
N ASN A 6 2.02 17.65 1.47
CA ASN A 6 1.89 16.59 2.48
C ASN A 6 1.13 15.32 2.03
N PHE A 7 0.81 15.17 0.75
CA PHE A 7 0.24 13.93 0.24
C PHE A 7 1.37 12.99 -0.22
N PRO A 8 1.35 11.70 0.16
CA PRO A 8 2.34 10.73 -0.32
C PRO A 8 2.37 10.69 -1.84
N GLU A 9 3.54 10.43 -2.43
CA GLU A 9 3.67 10.34 -3.88
C GLU A 9 2.97 9.12 -4.47
N PHE A 10 2.76 8.09 -3.65
CA PHE A 10 2.03 6.88 -4.00
C PHE A 10 1.25 6.39 -2.78
N VAL A 11 0.00 5.99 -3.03
CA VAL A 11 -0.90 5.42 -2.03
C VAL A 11 -1.61 4.24 -2.67
N SER A 12 -1.70 3.13 -1.95
CA SER A 12 -2.59 2.00 -2.26
C SER A 12 -3.61 1.85 -1.13
N VAL A 13 -4.86 1.57 -1.48
CA VAL A 13 -5.95 1.33 -0.54
C VAL A 13 -6.70 0.07 -0.97
N GLY A 14 -6.81 -0.91 -0.07
CA GLY A 14 -7.64 -2.09 -0.27
C GLY A 14 -9.05 -1.86 0.28
N LEU A 15 -10.08 -2.20 -0.50
CA LEU A 15 -11.49 -2.10 -0.10
C LEU A 15 -12.18 -3.46 -0.18
N VAL A 16 -12.98 -3.78 0.83
CA VAL A 16 -13.99 -4.86 0.80
C VAL A 16 -15.28 -4.28 1.32
N ASP A 17 -16.36 -4.38 0.54
CA ASP A 17 -17.66 -3.79 0.84
C ASP A 17 -17.57 -2.29 1.23
N ASP A 18 -16.80 -1.52 0.45
CA ASP A 18 -16.51 -0.09 0.67
C ASP A 18 -15.78 0.25 1.98
N VAL A 19 -15.32 -0.76 2.73
CA VAL A 19 -14.53 -0.58 3.96
C VAL A 19 -13.04 -0.66 3.63
N GLU A 20 -12.26 0.31 4.11
CA GLU A 20 -10.79 0.27 4.02
C GLU A 20 -10.24 -0.87 4.88
N ILE A 21 -9.68 -1.88 4.22
CA ILE A 21 -9.13 -3.08 4.85
C ILE A 21 -7.62 -3.01 5.04
N SER A 22 -6.94 -2.25 4.18
CA SER A 22 -5.50 -2.16 4.15
C SER A 22 -5.05 -0.86 3.46
N ARG A 23 -3.86 -0.37 3.81
CA ARG A 23 -3.28 0.84 3.22
C ARG A 23 -1.77 0.78 3.18
N TYR A 24 -1.23 1.23 2.05
CA TYR A 24 0.17 1.60 1.87
C TYR A 24 0.29 3.08 1.56
N ASP A 25 1.30 3.72 2.15
CA ASP A 25 1.74 5.06 1.75
C ASP A 25 3.25 5.10 1.53
N SER A 26 3.68 5.86 0.52
CA SER A 26 5.10 5.96 0.13
C SER A 26 6.00 6.63 1.18
N ASN A 27 5.43 7.25 2.22
CA ASN A 27 6.20 7.90 3.28
C ASN A 27 6.65 6.87 4.31
N THR A 28 5.74 5.99 4.74
CA THR A 28 6.03 4.89 5.68
C THR A 28 6.57 3.65 4.97
N LYS A 29 6.27 3.49 3.68
CA LYS A 29 6.66 2.36 2.82
C LYS A 29 6.29 1.01 3.43
N ARG A 30 5.10 0.93 4.02
CA ARG A 30 4.59 -0.27 4.66
C ARG A 30 3.11 -0.42 4.34
N GLU A 31 2.73 -1.62 3.91
CA GLU A 31 1.33 -2.03 3.83
C GLU A 31 0.85 -2.42 5.23
N GLN A 32 -0.28 -1.85 5.66
CA GLN A 32 -0.79 -2.04 7.02
C GLN A 32 -2.26 -2.43 7.00
N PRO A 33 -2.67 -3.40 7.84
CA PRO A 33 -4.08 -3.69 8.05
C PRO A 33 -4.79 -2.47 8.65
N LYS A 34 -6.05 -2.29 8.27
CA LYS A 34 -6.96 -1.27 8.82
C LYS A 34 -8.15 -1.86 9.56
N GLN A 35 -8.34 -3.17 9.47
CA GLN A 35 -9.37 -3.91 10.16
C GLN A 35 -8.76 -5.04 11.00
N ASP A 36 -9.34 -5.31 12.16
CA ASP A 36 -8.85 -6.34 13.09
C ASP A 36 -8.82 -7.74 12.47
N TRP A 37 -9.80 -8.04 11.62
CA TRP A 37 -9.84 -9.34 10.94
C TRP A 37 -8.75 -9.48 9.88
N MET A 38 -8.32 -8.37 9.25
CA MET A 38 -7.19 -8.41 8.32
C MET A 38 -5.86 -8.62 9.04
N SER A 39 -5.68 -8.08 10.25
CA SER A 39 -4.40 -8.26 10.97
C SER A 39 -4.13 -9.73 11.31
N ARG A 40 -5.19 -10.54 11.48
CA ARG A 40 -5.10 -11.98 11.78
C ARG A 40 -4.64 -12.85 10.61
N VAL A 41 -4.54 -12.32 9.39
CA VAL A 41 -3.97 -13.08 8.25
C VAL A 41 -2.57 -13.64 8.54
N THR A 42 -1.83 -13.01 9.45
CA THR A 42 -0.51 -13.48 9.89
C THR A 42 -0.53 -14.76 10.72
N GLU A 43 -1.69 -15.16 11.24
CA GLU A 43 -1.84 -16.45 11.92
C GLU A 43 -1.67 -17.60 10.93
N ASP A 44 -2.15 -17.43 9.68
CA ASP A 44 -2.04 -18.42 8.60
C ASP A 44 -0.80 -18.18 7.71
N ASP A 45 -0.48 -16.91 7.39
CA ASP A 45 0.70 -16.51 6.61
C ASP A 45 1.47 -15.39 7.33
N PRO A 46 2.44 -15.73 8.20
CA PRO A 46 3.24 -14.75 8.93
C PRO A 46 3.99 -13.73 8.06
N GLN A 47 4.18 -14.02 6.76
CA GLN A 47 4.91 -13.17 5.82
C GLN A 47 3.99 -12.32 4.94
N PHE A 48 2.67 -12.45 5.07
CA PHE A 48 1.69 -11.78 4.21
C PHE A 48 1.97 -10.28 4.06
N TRP A 49 2.03 -9.53 5.17
CA TRP A 49 2.24 -8.08 5.12
C TRP A 49 3.61 -7.66 4.60
N GLN A 50 4.64 -8.49 4.81
CA GLN A 50 5.95 -8.23 4.22
C GLN A 50 5.88 -8.38 2.71
N ARG A 51 5.29 -9.46 2.21
CA ARG A 51 5.12 -9.73 0.79
C ARG A 51 4.32 -8.62 0.10
N GLU A 52 3.19 -8.22 0.67
CA GLU A 52 2.37 -7.13 0.14
C GLU A 52 3.12 -5.79 0.12
N THR A 53 3.91 -5.51 1.17
CA THR A 53 4.76 -4.32 1.21
C THR A 53 5.79 -4.31 0.07
N GLU A 54 6.45 -5.43 -0.19
CA GLU A 54 7.45 -5.57 -1.26
C GLU A 54 6.83 -5.41 -2.65
N ILE A 55 5.64 -6.00 -2.86
CA ILE A 55 4.86 -5.84 -4.09
C ILE A 55 4.53 -4.36 -4.33
N LEU A 56 4.02 -3.67 -3.31
CA LEU A 56 3.61 -2.27 -3.44
C LEU A 56 4.79 -1.31 -3.58
N MET A 57 5.95 -1.64 -3.01
CA MET A 57 7.19 -0.94 -3.34
C MET A 57 7.55 -1.07 -4.82
N GLY A 58 7.38 -2.25 -5.42
CA GLY A 58 7.55 -2.45 -6.86
C GLY A 58 6.55 -1.64 -7.69
N HIS A 59 5.27 -1.67 -7.32
CA HIS A 59 4.23 -0.88 -7.96
C HIS A 59 4.49 0.63 -7.88
N GLN A 60 4.98 1.12 -6.74
CA GLN A 60 5.38 2.51 -6.58
C GLN A 60 6.46 2.91 -7.60
N GLN A 61 7.50 2.09 -7.80
CA GLN A 61 8.55 2.41 -8.78
C GLN A 61 8.00 2.39 -10.21
N ALA A 62 7.17 1.40 -10.55
CA ALA A 62 6.55 1.31 -11.86
C ALA A 62 5.62 2.50 -12.13
N PHE A 63 4.83 2.91 -11.14
CA PHE A 63 3.95 4.08 -11.23
C PHE A 63 4.75 5.37 -11.46
N LYS A 64 5.85 5.56 -10.72
CA LYS A 64 6.77 6.69 -10.92
C LYS A 64 7.34 6.74 -12.33
N ALA A 65 7.85 5.61 -12.83
CA ALA A 65 8.37 5.53 -14.19
C ALA A 65 7.29 5.86 -15.24
N ASN A 66 6.05 5.40 -15.03
CA ASN A 66 4.95 5.64 -15.96
C ASN A 66 4.51 7.10 -16.02
N ILE A 67 4.52 7.83 -14.89
CA ILE A 67 4.15 9.26 -14.88
C ILE A 67 5.27 10.16 -15.43
N GLU A 68 6.53 9.70 -15.43
CA GLU A 68 7.67 10.42 -16.00
C GLU A 68 7.76 10.29 -17.53
N ILE A 69 7.04 9.33 -18.12
CA ILE A 69 6.97 9.15 -19.59
C ILE A 69 6.10 10.23 -20.26
N VAL A 70 5.22 10.92 -19.51
CA VAL A 70 4.25 11.89 -20.04
C VAL A 70 4.81 13.31 -20.09
#